data_AF-A0A922YZP2-F1
#
_entry.id   AF-A0A922YZP2-F1
#
_cell.length_a   1.000
_cell.length_b   1.000
_cell.length_c   1.000
_cell.angle_alpha   90.00
_cell.angle_beta   90.00
_cell.angle_gamma   90.00
#
_symmetry.space_group_name_H-M   'P 1'
#
loop_
_entity.id
_entity.type
_entity.pdbx_description
1 polymer ?
#
loop_
_entity_poly.entity_id
_entity_poly.type
_entity_poly.pdbx_seq_one_letter_code
_entity_poly.pdbx_strand_id
1 'polypeptide(L)'
;MKRHLLCLSLLLAVSAHAKLPAPAPLSEEAKAKAAEAAARTAHGNKVAAYQLCRSMDVAAANHFKTAAAMGKPVANVANAPACADPGAFVYVPPKPVEAAEAHSPAATAVAPPSGTAPAAAPTPAK
;
A
#
# COMPACT_ATOMS: atom_id res chain seq x y z
N MET A 1 -42.92 -15.69 2.67
CA MET A 1 -42.57 -15.37 4.07
C MET A 1 -41.07 -15.27 4.32
N LYS A 2 -40.25 -16.32 4.13
CA LYS A 2 -38.79 -16.29 4.41
C LYS A 2 -37.98 -15.29 3.56
N ARG A 3 -38.31 -15.13 2.27
CA ARG A 3 -37.65 -14.17 1.36
C ARG A 3 -37.93 -12.70 1.72
N HIS A 4 -39.15 -12.40 2.18
CA HIS A 4 -39.51 -11.06 2.63
C HIS A 4 -38.86 -10.72 3.97
N LEU A 5 -38.68 -11.72 4.86
CA LEU A 5 -37.93 -11.54 6.11
C LEU A 5 -36.46 -11.16 5.85
N LEU A 6 -35.83 -11.76 4.83
CA LEU A 6 -34.43 -11.53 4.48
C LEU A 6 -34.20 -10.16 3.81
N CYS A 7 -35.16 -9.70 3.00
CA CYS A 7 -35.13 -8.33 2.46
C CYS A 7 -35.40 -7.27 3.55
N LEU A 8 -36.31 -7.55 4.49
CA LEU A 8 -36.60 -6.61 5.60
C LEU A 8 -35.38 -6.44 6.51
N SER A 9 -34.64 -7.51 6.79
CA SER A 9 -33.41 -7.45 7.59
C SER A 9 -32.28 -6.66 6.91
N LEU A 10 -32.20 -6.72 5.58
CA LEU A 10 -31.17 -5.98 4.83
C LEU A 10 -31.50 -4.48 4.77
N LEU A 11 -32.77 -4.10 4.65
CA LEU A 11 -33.19 -2.69 4.71
C LEU A 11 -33.00 -2.08 6.09
N LEU A 12 -33.20 -2.85 7.17
CA LEU A 12 -33.01 -2.37 8.55
C LEU A 12 -31.52 -2.13 8.90
N ALA A 13 -30.60 -2.84 8.25
CA ALA A 13 -29.15 -2.65 8.42
C ALA A 13 -28.64 -1.34 7.80
N VAL A 14 -29.35 -0.76 6.83
CA VAL A 14 -28.97 0.50 6.16
C VAL A 14 -29.55 1.73 6.87
N SER A 15 -30.62 1.58 7.65
CA SER A 15 -31.27 2.68 8.39
C SER A 15 -30.54 3.12 9.67
N ALA A 16 -29.42 2.48 10.05
CA ALA A 16 -28.61 2.87 11.21
C ALA A 16 -27.59 4.00 10.91
N HIS A 17 -27.87 4.85 9.93
CA HIS A 17 -27.13 6.10 9.66
C HIS A 17 -27.90 7.33 10.18
N ALA A 18 -28.53 7.21 11.35
CA ALA A 18 -29.14 8.33 12.06
C ALA A 18 -28.13 8.90 13.07
N LYS A 19 -27.44 9.97 12.66
CA LYS A 19 -26.63 10.87 13.51
C LYS A 19 -25.72 10.18 14.53
N LEU A 20 -24.92 9.23 14.06
CA LEU A 20 -23.69 8.86 14.75
C LEU A 20 -22.74 10.07 14.67
N PRO A 21 -22.01 10.42 15.75
CA PRO A 21 -20.86 11.31 15.64
C PRO A 21 -20.04 10.84 14.43
N ALA A 22 -19.63 11.77 13.56
CA ALA A 22 -18.75 11.47 12.44
C ALA A 22 -17.68 10.49 12.95
N PRO A 23 -17.42 9.36 12.26
CA PRO A 23 -16.48 8.37 12.74
C PRO A 23 -15.22 9.13 13.16
N ALA A 24 -14.91 9.07 14.45
CA ALA A 24 -13.76 9.76 15.00
C ALA A 24 -12.59 9.46 14.05
N PRO A 25 -11.86 10.49 13.57
CA PRO A 25 -10.82 10.29 12.58
C PRO A 25 -9.96 9.13 13.05
N LEU A 26 -9.87 8.08 12.23
CA LEU A 26 -9.04 6.91 12.52
C LEU A 26 -7.70 7.46 12.99
N SER A 27 -7.40 7.27 14.27
CA SER A 27 -6.20 7.83 14.87
C SER A 27 -5.02 7.46 13.98
N GLU A 28 -4.07 8.35 13.82
CA GLU A 28 -2.91 8.10 12.95
C GLU A 28 -2.18 6.80 13.36
N GLU A 29 -2.26 6.42 14.63
CA GLU A 29 -1.84 5.11 15.14
C GLU A 29 -2.61 3.92 14.53
N ALA A 30 -3.93 4.01 14.39
CA ALA A 30 -4.75 2.97 13.76
C ALA A 30 -4.42 2.82 12.26
N LYS A 31 -4.18 3.93 11.55
CA LYS A 31 -3.73 3.89 10.15
C LYS A 31 -2.33 3.28 10.02
N ALA A 32 -1.41 3.62 10.91
CA ALA A 32 -0.07 3.03 10.91
C ALA A 32 -0.10 1.51 11.14
N LYS A 33 -0.95 1.03 12.06
CA LYS A 33 -1.14 -0.41 12.29
C LYS A 33 -1.82 -1.12 11.11
N ALA A 34 -2.78 -0.49 10.46
CA ALA A 34 -3.39 -1.01 9.24
C ALA A 34 -2.38 -1.13 8.09
N ALA A 35 -1.52 -0.12 7.92
CA ALA A 35 -0.45 -0.15 6.91
C ALA A 35 0.58 -1.26 7.19
N GLU A 36 0.96 -1.45 8.45
CA GLU A 36 1.87 -2.52 8.88
C GLU A 36 1.24 -3.92 8.64
N ALA A 37 -0.05 -4.08 8.91
CA ALA A 37 -0.78 -5.32 8.61
C ALA A 37 -0.88 -5.59 7.11
N ALA A 38 -1.18 -4.57 6.30
CA ALA A 38 -1.21 -4.69 4.85
C ALA A 38 0.15 -5.08 4.27
N ALA A 39 1.24 -4.49 4.78
CA ALA A 39 2.60 -4.85 4.40
C ALA A 39 2.93 -6.31 4.75
N ARG A 40 2.54 -6.78 5.94
CA ARG A 40 2.68 -8.19 6.34
C ARG A 40 1.89 -9.13 5.43
N THR A 41 0.65 -8.81 5.11
CA THR A 41 -0.17 -9.63 4.20
C THR A 41 0.44 -9.67 2.81
N ALA A 42 0.92 -8.54 2.29
CA ALA A 42 1.59 -8.48 1.00
C ALA A 42 2.85 -9.37 0.98
N HIS A 43 3.67 -9.32 2.02
CA HIS A 43 4.84 -10.21 2.16
C HIS A 43 4.45 -11.68 2.29
N GLY A 44 3.46 -12.00 3.12
CA GLY A 44 2.93 -13.36 3.27
C GLY A 44 2.44 -13.95 1.94
N ASN A 45 1.79 -13.15 1.09
CA ASN A 45 1.39 -13.57 -0.25
C ASN A 45 2.58 -13.88 -1.15
N LYS A 46 3.69 -13.13 -1.04
CA LYS A 46 4.93 -13.42 -1.78
C LYS A 46 5.57 -14.72 -1.28
N VAL A 47 5.58 -14.96 0.03
CA VAL A 47 6.08 -16.21 0.63
C VAL A 47 5.25 -17.40 0.15
N ALA A 48 3.91 -17.28 0.15
CA ALA A 48 3.03 -18.33 -0.34
C ALA A 48 3.27 -18.64 -1.82
N ALA A 49 3.45 -17.61 -2.66
CA ALA A 49 3.79 -17.79 -4.07
C ALA A 49 5.15 -18.49 -4.26
N TYR A 50 6.15 -18.13 -3.46
CA TYR A 50 7.47 -18.79 -3.48
C TYR A 50 7.36 -20.27 -3.11
N GLN A 51 6.63 -20.62 -2.04
CA GLN A 51 6.42 -22.02 -1.65
C GLN A 51 5.67 -22.81 -2.73
N LEU A 52 4.65 -22.20 -3.34
CA LEU A 52 3.93 -22.82 -4.45
C LEU A 52 4.88 -23.12 -5.61
N CYS A 53 5.69 -22.14 -6.03
CA CYS A 53 6.68 -22.33 -7.09
C CYS A 53 7.64 -23.49 -6.76
N ARG A 54 8.19 -23.51 -5.54
CA ARG A 54 9.07 -24.60 -5.07
C ARG A 54 8.41 -25.97 -5.13
N SER A 55 7.12 -26.05 -4.79
CA SER A 55 6.38 -27.31 -4.85
C SER A 55 6.19 -27.80 -6.29
N MET A 56 5.96 -26.89 -7.24
CA MET A 56 5.85 -27.23 -8.66
C MET A 56 7.18 -27.73 -9.23
N ASP A 57 8.30 -27.10 -8.84
CA ASP A 57 9.64 -27.54 -9.26
C ASP A 57 9.94 -28.98 -8.80
N VAL A 58 9.59 -29.31 -7.56
CA VAL A 58 9.77 -30.67 -7.02
C VAL A 58 8.88 -31.66 -7.77
N ALA A 59 7.62 -31.30 -8.05
CA ALA A 59 6.70 -32.14 -8.81
C ALA A 59 7.22 -32.40 -10.25
N ALA A 60 7.68 -31.36 -10.94
CA ALA A 60 8.27 -31.47 -12.27
C ALA A 60 9.54 -32.34 -12.25
N ALA A 61 10.43 -32.13 -11.27
CA ALA A 61 11.63 -32.93 -11.13
C ALA A 61 11.32 -34.43 -10.91
N ASN A 62 10.31 -34.74 -10.09
CA ASN A 62 9.87 -36.12 -9.89
C ASN A 62 9.26 -36.71 -11.16
N HIS A 63 8.46 -35.94 -11.89
CA HIS A 63 7.92 -36.39 -13.16
C HIS A 63 9.02 -36.71 -14.17
N PHE A 64 10.03 -35.85 -14.32
CA PHE A 64 11.14 -36.09 -15.24
C PHE A 64 11.99 -37.29 -14.83
N LYS A 65 12.25 -37.49 -13.54
CA LYS A 65 12.93 -38.69 -13.04
C LYS A 65 12.15 -39.96 -13.41
N THR A 66 10.84 -39.98 -13.18
CA THR A 66 9.99 -41.12 -13.51
C THR A 66 9.89 -41.35 -15.02
N ALA A 67 9.70 -40.29 -15.81
CA ALA A 67 9.64 -40.38 -17.27
C ALA A 67 10.96 -40.91 -17.87
N ALA A 68 12.10 -40.43 -17.37
CA ALA A 68 13.42 -40.93 -17.76
C ALA A 68 13.60 -42.40 -17.39
N ALA A 69 13.19 -42.82 -16.19
CA ALA A 69 13.23 -44.22 -15.77
C ALA A 69 12.33 -45.13 -16.65
N MET A 70 11.25 -44.59 -17.20
CA MET A 70 10.36 -45.29 -18.13
C MET A 70 10.82 -45.21 -19.60
N GLY A 71 12.01 -44.66 -19.88
CA GLY A 71 12.54 -44.51 -21.23
C GLY A 71 11.75 -43.54 -22.12
N LYS A 72 10.90 -42.69 -21.53
CA LYS A 72 10.17 -41.65 -22.28
C LYS A 72 11.06 -40.44 -22.51
N PRO A 73 11.01 -39.81 -23.70
CA PRO A 73 11.76 -38.59 -23.96
C PRO A 73 11.30 -37.47 -23.01
N VAL A 74 12.24 -36.88 -22.29
CA VAL A 74 12.01 -35.75 -21.38
C VAL A 74 12.26 -34.45 -22.15
N ALA A 75 11.22 -33.63 -22.30
CA ALA A 75 11.37 -32.28 -22.86
C ALA A 75 12.24 -31.43 -21.91
N ASN A 76 13.24 -30.74 -22.47
CA ASN A 76 14.13 -29.90 -21.69
C ASN A 76 13.40 -28.60 -21.31
N VAL A 77 13.06 -28.43 -20.03
CA VAL A 77 12.41 -27.21 -19.50
C VAL A 77 13.48 -26.17 -19.15
N ALA A 78 14.34 -25.85 -20.10
CA ALA A 78 15.42 -24.89 -19.92
C ALA A 78 14.93 -23.45 -19.66
N ASN A 79 13.62 -23.20 -19.76
CA ASN A 79 13.01 -21.87 -19.74
C ASN A 79 12.08 -21.61 -18.55
N ALA A 80 11.97 -22.53 -17.59
CA ALA A 80 11.21 -22.23 -16.37
C ALA A 80 11.95 -21.14 -15.56
N PRO A 81 11.29 -20.01 -15.23
CA PRO A 81 11.90 -18.99 -14.38
C PRO A 81 12.12 -19.57 -12.98
N ALA A 82 13.25 -19.24 -12.37
CA ALA A 82 13.55 -19.66 -11.00
C ALA A 82 12.56 -19.04 -9.99
N CYS A 83 12.26 -19.78 -8.92
CA CYS A 83 11.44 -19.26 -7.83
C CYS A 83 12.15 -18.10 -7.11
N ALA A 84 11.52 -16.92 -7.10
CA ALA A 84 12.06 -15.75 -6.43
C ALA A 84 11.74 -15.78 -4.92
N ASP A 85 12.78 -15.81 -4.08
CA ASP A 85 12.65 -15.72 -2.63
C ASP A 85 12.29 -14.27 -2.22
N PRO A 86 11.18 -14.06 -1.49
CA PRO A 86 10.81 -12.74 -0.99
C PRO A 86 11.73 -12.18 0.09
N GLY A 87 12.62 -13.00 0.68
CA GLY A 87 13.51 -12.57 1.75
C GLY A 87 12.80 -12.22 3.06
N ALA A 88 13.54 -11.65 4.00
CA ALA A 88 13.01 -11.26 5.30
C ALA A 88 12.03 -10.07 5.20
N PHE A 89 10.96 -10.09 5.99
CA PHE A 89 10.05 -8.95 6.08
C PHE A 89 10.73 -7.79 6.82
N VAL A 90 10.86 -6.64 6.16
CA VAL A 90 11.35 -5.40 6.74
C VAL A 90 10.30 -4.31 6.52
N TYR A 91 9.80 -3.72 7.59
CA TYR A 91 8.84 -2.63 7.54
C TYR A 91 9.44 -1.38 8.16
N VAL A 92 9.55 -0.32 7.37
CA VAL A 92 9.91 1.02 7.82
C VAL A 92 8.62 1.84 7.81
N PRO A 93 8.07 2.21 8.99
CA PRO A 93 6.84 3.00 9.04
C PRO A 93 7.04 4.35 8.33
N PRO A 94 6.07 4.82 7.54
CA PRO A 94 6.15 6.13 6.91
C PRO A 94 6.17 7.22 8.00
N LYS A 95 7.06 8.20 7.85
CA LYS A 95 7.11 9.36 8.75
C LYS A 95 5.79 10.14 8.70
N PRO A 96 5.20 10.52 9.85
CA PRO A 96 4.00 11.35 9.88
C PRO A 96 4.19 12.63 9.06
N VAL A 97 3.17 12.98 8.28
CA VAL A 97 3.21 14.10 7.32
C VAL A 97 2.97 15.47 7.96
N GLU A 98 3.04 15.59 9.30
CA GLU A 98 2.88 16.86 10.03
C GLU A 98 3.90 17.95 9.64
N ALA A 99 4.94 17.61 8.88
CA ALA A 99 5.94 18.56 8.38
C ALA A 99 5.73 19.00 6.91
N ALA A 100 4.67 18.54 6.23
CA ALA A 100 4.50 18.77 4.79
C ALA A 100 3.68 20.02 4.40
N GLU A 101 3.07 20.74 5.35
CA GLU A 101 2.36 22.01 5.09
C GLU A 101 3.18 23.27 5.41
N ALA A 102 4.50 23.18 5.51
CA ALA A 102 5.37 24.36 5.41
C ALA A 102 5.73 24.63 3.95
N HIS A 103 4.75 25.02 3.14
CA HIS A 103 5.02 25.75 1.90
C HIS A 103 5.50 27.17 2.24
N SER A 104 6.74 27.26 2.71
CA SER A 104 7.61 28.42 2.58
C SER A 104 9.02 28.00 2.95
N PRO A 105 10.04 28.23 2.10
CA PRO A 105 11.42 28.03 2.52
C PRO A 105 11.69 28.91 3.75
N ALA A 106 12.31 28.35 4.78
CA ALA A 106 12.62 29.00 6.06
C ALA A 106 13.57 30.22 5.95
N ALA A 107 14.00 30.59 4.75
CA ALA A 107 14.91 31.72 4.51
C ALA A 107 14.26 33.09 4.78
N THR A 108 12.93 33.21 4.73
CA THR A 108 12.26 34.52 4.87
C THR A 108 12.11 34.99 6.33
N ALA A 109 12.50 34.18 7.31
CA ALA A 109 12.38 34.53 8.73
C ALA A 109 13.66 35.15 9.36
N VAL A 110 14.77 35.25 8.61
CA VAL A 110 16.05 35.75 9.15
C VAL A 110 16.33 37.22 8.79
N ALA A 111 15.55 37.86 7.92
CA ALA A 111 15.73 39.28 7.61
C ALA A 111 14.40 39.98 7.29
N PRO A 112 13.85 40.81 8.21
CA PRO A 112 12.84 41.79 7.79
C PRO A 112 13.53 42.79 6.84
N PRO A 113 12.98 43.10 5.65
CA PRO A 113 13.51 44.19 4.83
C PRO A 113 13.09 45.53 5.44
N SER A 114 13.68 45.91 6.57
CA SER A 114 13.70 47.29 7.03
C SER A 114 14.78 48.03 6.25
N GLY A 115 14.49 48.32 4.99
CA GLY A 115 15.27 49.22 4.14
C GLY A 115 14.39 50.42 3.79
N THR A 116 14.80 51.62 4.18
CA THR A 116 14.18 52.89 3.78
C THR A 116 14.34 53.10 2.28
N ALA A 117 13.36 52.65 1.49
CA ALA A 117 13.23 53.02 0.09
C ALA A 117 12.73 54.49 0.00
N PRO A 118 13.44 55.40 -0.70
CA PRO A 118 12.95 56.76 -0.90
C PRO A 118 11.64 56.77 -1.70
N ALA A 119 10.72 57.65 -1.32
CA ALA A 119 9.44 57.86 -2.00
C ALA A 119 9.64 58.27 -3.46
N ALA A 120 8.94 57.59 -4.38
CA ALA A 120 8.89 57.96 -5.79
C ALA A 120 8.18 59.32 -5.97
N ALA A 121 8.79 60.20 -6.76
CA ALA A 121 8.26 61.53 -7.07
C ALA A 121 6.96 61.47 -7.90
N PRO A 122 6.03 62.44 -7.75
CA PRO A 122 4.78 62.44 -8.50
C PRO A 122 5.00 62.84 -9.96
N THR A 123 4.46 62.05 -10.89
CA THR A 123 4.36 62.41 -12.32
C THR A 123 3.13 63.30 -12.58
N PRO A 124 3.18 64.23 -13.56
CA PRO A 124 2.15 65.25 -13.76
C PRO A 124 0.86 64.70 -14.37
N ALA A 125 -0.27 65.25 -13.91
CA ALA A 125 -1.59 65.03 -14.49
C ALA A 125 -1.73 65.65 -15.88
N LYS A 126 -2.56 65.03 -16.72
CA LYS A 126 -3.12 65.66 -17.91
C LYS A 126 -4.54 66.10 -17.61
#